data_AF-A0A2B4FT07-F1
#
_entry.id   AF-A0A2B4FT07-F1
#
_cell.length_a   1.000
_cell.length_b   1.000
_cell.length_c   1.000
_cell.angle_alpha   90.00
_cell.angle_beta   90.00
_cell.angle_gamma   90.00
#
_symmetry.space_group_name_H-M   'P 1'
#
loop_
_entity.id
_entity.type
_entity.pdbx_description
1 polymer ?
#
loop_
_entity_poly.entity_id
_entity_poly.type
_entity_poly.pdbx_seq_one_letter_code
_entity_poly.pdbx_strand_id
1 'polypeptide(L)' 'MIIQDHSEGHKFGDGGIGDQPPHNNIRPEYNTRTGQVDGMEDHYYFEKRNKK' A
#
# COMPACT_ATOMS: atom_id res chain seq x y z
N MET A 1 -12.16 -0.32 10.34
CA MET A 1 -11.11 0.09 9.40
C MET A 1 -10.19 -1.10 9.16
N ILE A 2 -9.67 -1.29 7.96
CA ILE A 2 -8.73 -2.37 7.66
C ILE A 2 -7.36 -1.81 7.28
N ILE A 3 -6.32 -2.60 7.51
CA ILE A 3 -4.96 -2.34 7.05
C ILE A 3 -4.67 -3.36 5.95
N GLN A 4 -4.31 -2.89 4.76
CA GLN A 4 -3.81 -3.75 3.69
C GLN A 4 -2.28 -3.73 3.73
N ASP A 5 -1.69 -4.89 3.99
CA ASP A 5 -0.24 -5.07 3.93
C ASP A 5 0.19 -5.26 2.47
N HIS A 6 1.01 -4.34 1.98
CA HIS A 6 1.75 -4.48 0.73
C HIS A 6 3.25 -4.50 1.04
N SER A 7 3.64 -5.34 2.00
CA SER A 7 5.04 -5.42 2.41
C SER A 7 5.95 -5.83 1.28
N GLU A 8 5.51 -6.64 0.30
CA GLU A 8 6.32 -6.97 -0.88
C GLU A 8 6.48 -5.81 -1.87
N GLY A 9 5.62 -4.79 -1.79
CA GLY A 9 5.47 -3.78 -2.82
C GLY A 9 4.81 -4.33 -4.09
N HIS A 10 4.83 -3.53 -5.15
CA HIS A 10 4.29 -3.91 -6.45
C HIS A 10 5.30 -3.66 -7.57
N LYS A 11 5.46 -4.66 -8.42
CA LYS A 11 6.22 -4.62 -9.67
C LYS A 11 5.30 -4.99 -10.82
N PHE A 12 5.00 -4.03 -11.70
CA PHE A 12 4.05 -4.22 -12.81
C PHE A 12 4.71 -4.58 -14.14
N GLY A 13 6.04 -4.47 -14.22
CA GLY A 13 6.81 -4.84 -15.43
C GLY A 13 6.71 -3.83 -16.58
N ASP A 14 6.06 -2.68 -16.37
CA ASP A 14 5.86 -1.63 -17.37
C ASP A 14 6.92 -0.52 -17.25
N GLY A 15 8.20 -0.90 -17.29
CA GLY A 15 9.31 0.05 -17.17
C GLY A 15 9.37 0.83 -15.85
N GLY A 16 8.70 0.32 -14.80
CA GLY A 16 8.58 0.97 -13.49
C GLY A 16 7.37 1.88 -13.33
N ILE A 17 6.53 2.05 -14.36
CA ILE A 17 5.29 2.81 -14.26
C ILE A 17 4.33 2.09 -13.31
N GLY A 18 3.87 2.81 -12.28
CA GLY A 18 2.96 2.29 -11.28
C GLY A 18 3.60 1.41 -10.22
N ASP A 19 4.89 1.08 -10.30
CA ASP A 19 5.59 0.33 -9.26
C ASP A 19 5.53 1.08 -7.93
N GLN A 20 5.25 0.33 -6.86
CA GLN A 20 5.16 0.91 -5.51
C GLN A 20 6.11 0.16 -4.56
N PRO A 21 6.91 0.89 -3.76
CA PRO A 21 7.70 0.27 -2.71
C PRO A 21 6.78 -0.27 -1.60
N PRO A 22 7.32 -1.04 -0.63
CA PRO A 22 6.56 -1.55 0.50
C PRO A 22 5.77 -0.46 1.22
N HIS A 23 4.49 -0.71 1.45
CA HIS A 23 3.60 0.23 2.09
C HIS A 23 2.40 -0.47 2.74
N ASN A 24 1.69 0.28 3.56
CA ASN A 24 0.35 -0.09 4.05
C ASN A 24 -0.68 0.88 3.50
N ASN A 25 -1.88 0.37 3.22
CA ASN A 25 -3.05 1.22 2.97
C ASN A 25 -4.03 1.11 4.13
N ILE A 26 -4.68 2.22 4.44
CA ILE A 26 -5.76 2.28 5.42
C ILE A 26 -7.08 2.44 4.66
N ARG A 27 -7.99 1.47 4.81
CA ARG A 27 -9.26 1.44 4.07
C ARG A 27 -10.47 1.35 5.00
N PRO A 28 -11.62 1.91 4.61
CA PRO A 28 -12.87 1.65 5.29
C PRO A 28 -13.30 0.19 5.09
N GLU A 29 -14.02 -0.39 6.07
CA GLU A 29 -14.49 -1.79 5.99
C GLU A 29 -15.49 -2.02 4.86
N TYR A 30 -16.26 -0.99 4.49
CA TYR A 30 -17.28 -1.08 3.45
C TYR A 30 -16.73 -0.86 2.02
N ASN A 31 -15.48 -0.40 1.87
CA ASN A 31 -14.80 -0.29 0.58
C ASN A 31 -13.29 -0.55 0.74
N THR A 32 -12.96 -1.83 0.84
CA THR A 32 -11.59 -2.30 1.08
C THR A 32 -10.67 -2.15 -0.13
N ARG A 33 -11.21 -1.94 -1.35
CA ARG A 33 -10.42 -1.92 -2.58
C ARG A 33 -9.91 -0.54 -2.93
N THR A 34 -10.72 0.50 -2.76
CA THR A 34 -10.39 1.86 -3.20
C THR A 34 -10.86 2.95 -2.23
N GLY A 35 -11.47 2.59 -1.10
CA GLY A 35 -12.01 3.58 -0.17
C GLY A 35 -10.90 4.34 0.55
N GLN A 36 -11.18 5.58 0.94
CA GLN A 36 -10.31 6.41 1.77
C GLN A 36 -10.95 6.62 3.12
N VAL A 37 -10.14 6.64 4.18
CA VAL A 37 -10.58 7.06 5.51
C VAL A 37 -10.22 8.53 5.66
N ASP A 38 -11.20 9.37 5.98
CA ASP A 38 -10.98 10.82 6.15
C ASP A 38 -9.86 11.10 7.15
N GLY A 39 -8.93 11.98 6.75
CA GLY A 39 -7.77 12.35 7.55
C GLY A 39 -6.61 11.35 7.53
N MET A 40 -6.71 10.25 6.78
CA MET A 40 -5.61 9.30 6.58
C MET A 40 -4.98 9.47 5.20
N GLU A 41 -3.69 9.18 5.13
CA GLU A 41 -2.96 9.09 3.86
C GLU A 41 -3.37 7.82 3.11
N ASP A 42 -3.30 7.87 1.79
CA ASP A 42 -3.62 6.71 0.95
C ASP A 42 -2.53 5.62 1.06
N HIS A 43 -1.27 6.03 1.27
CA HIS A 43 -0.11 5.14 1.35
C HIS A 43 0.80 5.51 2.54
N TYR A 44 1.17 4.50 3.33
CA TYR A 44 2.16 4.61 4.40
C TYR A 44 3.40 3.78 4.05
N TYR A 45 4.37 4.41 3.41
CA TYR A 45 5.61 3.77 2.95
C TYR A 45 6.53 3.37 4.11
N PHE A 46 7.25 2.26 3.95
CA PHE A 46 8.28 1.85 4.90
C PHE A 46 9.42 1.07 4.24
N GLU A 47 10.57 1.06 4.92
CA GLU A 47 11.74 0.27 4.52
C GLU A 47 11.67 -1.15 5.10
N LYS A 48 11.81 -2.17 4.25
CA LYS A 48 12.03 -3.56 4.70
C LYS A 48 13.37 -3.64 5.44
N ARG A 49 13.34 -3.97 6.74
CA ARG A 49 14.55 -4.15 7.55
C ARG A 49 15.27 -5.48 7.27
N ASN A 50 14.51 -6.53 6.96
CA ASN A 50 15.05 -7.85 6.65
C ASN A 50 15.00 -8.06 5.14
N LYS A 51 15.99 -7.51 4.42
CA LYS A 51 16.21 -7.82 3.01
C LYS A 51 16.72 -9.26 2.94
N LYS A 52 15.80 -10.20 2.67
CA LYS A 52 16.13 -11.58 2.33
C LYS A 52 16.61 -11.66 0.90
#